data_AF-A0A7S4MPA6-F1
#
_entry.id   AF-A0A7S4MPA6-F1
#
_cell.length_a   1.000
_cell.length_b   1.000
_cell.length_c   1.000
_cell.angle_alpha   90.00
_cell.angle_beta   90.00
_cell.angle_gamma   90.00
#
_symmetry.space_group_name_H-M   'P 1'
#
loop_
_entity.id
_entity.type
_entity.pdbx_description
1 polymer ?
#
loop_
_entity_poly.entity_id
_entity_poly.type
_entity_poly.pdbx_seq_one_letter_code
_entity_poly.pdbx_strand_id
1 'polypeptide(L)'
;CFFSFVAIIAYGFPAHWVWASDGWLNAMGAYDFAGAGPVHVFGGMNGLVGIYMLGPRTGRFDGTRPKSDFRPVSQTSMMFGLFMLWWGWIGFNCGSTFGITGTKWIVATRAAITTVSSTGMGGAVAIAYSMYKTNWKMVEVEDVVNGILGSLVTSSAVCSVIHTYESLVLGAVGALVALATNKVVLRMHLDDVVGAVGVHLGAGIWGLIGVGLFADGNLPGVEISSGLFRGGGVRLLGLQVLLIVVIVLWALLFSSIFFYLTGIAISRDWKNPRAGLRVSREEEECGADAYLHGVVFLHDDGNEDGSSFHGNSSEATKRERNDVEVAFGSEERKHVQIEATEANNSSRTCGKIYDEEKEVEKRNSILEHLSLTSGTASDLEVAVRMTEEGSCNAKPPQNSCVSNEQEDGFDDNMLSSNGIDVESARPVSPACTRRSIVN
;
A
#
# COMPACT_ATOMS: atom_id res chain seq x y z
N CYS A 1 11.35 -16.64 -6.85
CA CYS A 1 11.78 -17.96 -6.33
C CYS A 1 12.12 -17.94 -4.84
N PHE A 2 13.05 -17.10 -4.38
CA PHE A 2 13.46 -17.06 -2.96
C PHE A 2 12.30 -16.72 -1.99
N PHE A 3 11.54 -15.66 -2.25
CA PHE A 3 10.36 -15.31 -1.44
C PHE A 3 9.35 -16.45 -1.37
N SER A 4 9.05 -17.10 -2.50
CA SER A 4 8.13 -18.24 -2.57
C SER A 4 8.61 -19.42 -1.72
N PHE A 5 9.91 -19.71 -1.73
CA PHE A 5 10.51 -20.76 -0.90
C PHE A 5 10.37 -20.44 0.60
N VAL A 6 10.68 -19.21 1.00
CA VAL A 6 10.54 -18.76 2.39
C VAL A 6 9.08 -18.82 2.82
N ALA A 7 8.15 -18.37 1.97
CA ALA A 7 6.72 -18.39 2.27
C ALA A 7 6.20 -19.82 2.51
N ILE A 8 6.66 -20.81 1.75
CA ILE A 8 6.31 -22.23 1.95
C ILE A 8 6.75 -22.70 3.33
N ILE A 9 7.97 -22.37 3.75
CA ILE A 9 8.47 -22.74 5.09
C ILE A 9 7.65 -22.03 6.16
N ALA A 10 7.44 -20.72 6.00
CA ALA A 10 6.75 -19.89 6.99
C ALA A 10 5.31 -20.37 7.25
N TYR A 11 4.57 -20.65 6.18
CA TYR A 11 3.16 -21.05 6.22
C TYR A 11 2.97 -22.56 6.45
N GLY A 12 3.90 -23.38 5.96
CA GLY A 12 3.78 -24.84 6.00
C GLY A 12 3.64 -25.41 7.41
N PHE A 13 4.33 -24.81 8.40
CA PHE A 13 4.23 -25.22 9.79
C PHE A 13 2.83 -24.97 10.39
N PRO A 14 2.30 -23.72 10.43
CA PRO A 14 0.92 -23.47 10.87
C PRO A 14 -0.13 -24.32 10.14
N ALA A 15 0.00 -24.45 8.82
CA ALA A 15 -0.93 -25.26 8.03
C ALA A 15 -0.89 -26.73 8.45
N HIS A 16 0.30 -27.30 8.64
CA HIS A 16 0.46 -28.68 9.08
C HIS A 16 -0.08 -28.89 10.50
N TRP A 17 0.23 -27.99 11.45
CA TRP A 17 -0.23 -28.14 12.83
C TRP A 17 -1.75 -28.19 12.95
N VAL A 18 -2.46 -27.38 12.15
CA VAL A 18 -3.91 -27.18 12.25
C VAL A 18 -4.70 -28.15 11.36
N TRP A 19 -4.22 -28.48 10.16
CA TRP A 19 -5.02 -29.23 9.18
C TRP A 19 -4.49 -30.61 8.82
N ALA A 20 -3.20 -30.91 9.06
CA ALA A 20 -2.72 -32.26 8.79
C ALA A 20 -3.34 -33.23 9.81
N SER A 21 -3.60 -34.46 9.37
CA SER A 21 -4.15 -35.52 10.23
C SER A 21 -3.24 -35.87 11.41
N ASP A 22 -1.93 -35.67 11.24
CA ASP A 22 -0.88 -35.83 12.26
C ASP A 22 -0.45 -34.49 12.88
N GLY A 23 -1.12 -33.39 12.53
CA GLY A 23 -0.90 -32.07 13.11
C GLY A 23 -1.25 -32.04 14.60
N TRP A 24 -0.34 -31.53 15.43
CA TRP A 24 -0.53 -31.60 16.88
C TRP A 24 -1.68 -30.73 17.41
N LEU A 25 -1.96 -29.56 16.81
CA LEU A 25 -3.13 -28.73 17.17
C LEU A 25 -4.42 -29.44 16.75
N ASN A 26 -4.43 -30.04 15.56
CA ASN A 26 -5.53 -30.87 15.07
C ASN A 26 -5.83 -32.04 16.03
N ALA A 27 -4.80 -32.80 16.40
CA ALA A 27 -4.91 -33.96 17.28
C ALA A 27 -5.45 -33.63 18.68
N MET A 28 -5.19 -32.42 19.20
CA MET A 28 -5.77 -31.96 20.47
C MET A 28 -7.24 -31.55 20.37
N GLY A 29 -7.73 -31.29 19.16
CA GLY A 29 -9.08 -30.83 18.85
C GLY A 29 -9.22 -29.32 18.65
N ALA A 30 -8.13 -28.59 18.38
CA ALA A 30 -8.26 -27.21 17.92
C ALA A 30 -8.87 -27.20 16.51
N TYR A 31 -9.70 -26.20 16.22
CA TYR A 31 -10.48 -26.17 15.00
C TYR A 31 -10.36 -24.84 14.26
N ASP A 32 -10.09 -24.92 12.97
CA ASP A 32 -10.11 -23.80 12.05
C ASP A 32 -10.47 -24.30 10.66
N PHE A 33 -11.65 -23.91 10.16
CA PHE A 33 -12.21 -24.52 8.98
C PHE A 33 -11.53 -24.07 7.68
N ALA A 34 -11.37 -22.76 7.49
CA ALA A 34 -10.85 -22.19 6.26
C ALA A 34 -9.56 -21.36 6.46
N GLY A 35 -9.06 -21.17 7.69
CA GLY A 35 -7.72 -20.63 7.90
C GLY A 35 -7.66 -19.27 8.56
N ALA A 36 -8.56 -19.00 9.51
CA ALA A 36 -8.44 -17.80 10.34
C ALA A 36 -7.10 -17.72 11.09
N GLY A 37 -6.54 -18.84 11.53
CA GLY A 37 -5.21 -18.94 12.11
C GLY A 37 -4.10 -18.95 11.05
N PRO A 38 -3.90 -20.06 10.33
CA PRO A 38 -2.76 -20.24 9.43
C PRO A 38 -2.65 -19.22 8.29
N VAL A 39 -3.77 -18.63 7.84
CA VAL A 39 -3.78 -17.62 6.78
C VAL A 39 -3.88 -16.22 7.38
N HIS A 40 -4.92 -15.94 8.16
CA HIS A 40 -5.24 -14.57 8.56
C HIS A 40 -4.46 -14.09 9.77
N VAL A 41 -4.49 -14.77 10.91
CA VAL A 41 -3.70 -14.38 12.09
C VAL A 41 -2.21 -14.42 11.76
N PHE A 42 -1.75 -15.46 11.07
CA PHE A 42 -0.37 -15.57 10.61
C PHE A 42 0.01 -14.41 9.68
N GLY A 43 -0.77 -14.17 8.62
CA GLY A 43 -0.51 -13.10 7.65
C GLY A 43 -0.60 -11.69 8.26
N GLY A 44 -1.59 -11.45 9.12
CA GLY A 44 -1.77 -10.18 9.81
C GLY A 44 -0.65 -9.89 10.80
N MET A 45 -0.14 -10.90 11.52
CA MET A 45 1.00 -10.74 12.41
C MET A 45 2.31 -10.51 11.62
N ASN A 46 2.52 -11.23 10.52
CA ASN A 46 3.65 -10.97 9.62
C ASN A 46 3.59 -9.55 9.03
N GLY A 47 2.40 -9.08 8.67
CA GLY A 47 2.17 -7.71 8.22
C GLY A 47 2.51 -6.69 9.29
N LEU A 48 2.09 -6.93 10.55
CA LEU A 48 2.40 -6.06 11.68
C LEU A 48 3.92 -5.97 11.95
N VAL A 49 4.63 -7.09 11.91
CA VAL A 49 6.10 -7.09 12.04
C VAL A 49 6.74 -6.37 10.86
N GLY A 50 6.25 -6.61 9.64
CA GLY A 50 6.73 -5.96 8.43
C GLY A 50 6.65 -4.43 8.51
N ILE A 51 5.48 -3.87 8.84
CA ILE A 51 5.31 -2.42 8.97
C ILE A 51 6.11 -1.82 10.13
N TYR A 52 6.32 -2.59 11.21
CA TYR A 52 7.16 -2.15 12.33
C TYR A 52 8.64 -2.04 11.91
N MET A 53 9.16 -3.06 11.21
CA MET A 53 10.55 -3.10 10.78
C MET A 53 10.83 -2.09 9.65
N LEU A 54 9.93 -2.00 8.67
CA LEU A 54 10.02 -1.07 7.54
C LEU A 54 9.89 0.40 7.99
N GLY A 55 9.07 0.65 9.02
CA GLY A 55 8.75 1.98 9.50
C GLY A 55 7.72 2.72 8.63
N PRO A 56 7.17 3.84 9.13
CA PRO A 56 6.10 4.58 8.45
C PRO A 56 6.58 5.30 7.19
N ARG A 57 5.69 5.55 6.21
CA ARG A 57 6.00 6.38 5.03
C ARG A 57 6.49 7.77 5.45
N THR A 58 7.42 8.32 4.67
CA THR A 58 8.03 9.62 4.96
C THR A 58 6.93 10.69 4.96
N GLY A 59 6.86 11.49 6.02
CA GLY A 59 5.84 12.51 6.18
C GLY A 59 4.51 12.06 6.78
N ARG A 60 4.30 10.77 7.04
CA ARG A 60 2.98 10.23 7.46
C ARG A 60 2.53 10.73 8.83
N PHE A 61 3.46 10.82 9.78
CA PHE A 61 3.16 11.07 11.18
C PHE A 61 3.90 12.29 11.77
N ASP A 62 4.87 12.85 11.05
CA ASP A 62 5.70 13.97 11.51
C ASP A 62 5.13 15.37 11.16
N GLY A 63 4.04 15.41 10.38
CA GLY A 63 3.38 16.66 9.97
C GLY A 63 4.05 17.38 8.79
N THR A 64 5.08 16.80 8.18
CA THR A 64 5.79 17.41 7.04
C THR A 64 5.02 17.27 5.72
N ARG A 65 4.08 16.32 5.63
CA ARG A 65 3.20 16.13 4.48
C ARG A 65 1.73 16.24 4.86
N PRO A 66 0.87 16.78 3.98
CA PRO A 66 -0.55 16.87 4.27
C PRO A 66 -1.19 15.48 4.29
N LYS A 67 -2.21 15.30 5.14
CA LYS A 67 -2.92 14.01 5.27
C LYS A 67 -3.57 13.54 3.96
N SER A 68 -3.84 14.45 3.02
CA SER A 68 -4.37 14.15 1.69
C SER A 68 -3.47 13.23 0.88
N ASP A 69 -2.16 13.33 1.06
CA ASP A 69 -1.16 12.55 0.32
C ASP A 69 -1.21 11.04 0.58
N PHE A 70 -1.85 10.66 1.69
CA PHE A 70 -1.93 9.28 2.14
C PHE A 70 -3.31 8.68 1.94
N ARG A 71 -4.18 9.36 1.18
CA ARG A 71 -5.49 8.83 0.80
C ARG A 71 -5.34 7.74 -0.26
N PRO A 72 -6.29 6.80 -0.36
CA PRO A 72 -6.29 5.82 -1.44
C PRO A 72 -6.30 6.51 -2.80
N VAL A 73 -5.42 6.07 -3.70
CA VAL A 73 -5.34 6.58 -5.08
C VAL A 73 -6.64 6.31 -5.85
N SER A 74 -7.30 5.18 -5.61
CA SER A 74 -8.56 4.82 -6.26
C SER A 74 -9.48 4.05 -5.33
N GLN A 75 -10.58 4.68 -4.91
CA GLN A 75 -11.64 4.03 -4.14
C GLN A 75 -12.39 2.99 -4.97
N THR A 76 -12.53 3.21 -6.27
CA THR A 76 -13.12 2.24 -7.20
C THR A 76 -12.31 0.94 -7.24
N SER A 77 -10.97 1.04 -7.27
CA SER A 77 -10.09 -0.13 -7.25
C SER A 77 -10.19 -0.90 -5.93
N MET A 78 -10.33 -0.20 -4.80
CA MET A 78 -10.58 -0.86 -3.50
C MET A 78 -11.90 -1.64 -3.51
N MET A 79 -12.98 -1.04 -4.01
CA MET A 79 -14.28 -1.71 -4.09
C MET A 79 -14.24 -2.89 -5.06
N PHE A 80 -13.58 -2.75 -6.20
CA PHE A 80 -13.38 -3.86 -7.14
C PHE A 80 -12.61 -5.01 -6.50
N GLY A 81 -11.51 -4.71 -5.79
CA GLY A 81 -10.76 -5.69 -5.01
C GLY A 81 -11.62 -6.38 -3.95
N LEU A 82 -12.45 -5.63 -3.23
CA LEU A 82 -13.43 -6.17 -2.29
C LEU A 82 -14.38 -7.17 -2.97
N PHE A 83 -14.98 -6.81 -4.12
CA PHE A 83 -15.90 -7.70 -4.83
C PHE A 83 -15.22 -8.99 -5.27
N MET A 84 -14.00 -8.89 -5.81
CA MET A 84 -13.21 -10.06 -6.23
C MET A 84 -12.86 -10.96 -5.04
N LEU A 85 -12.43 -10.37 -3.92
CA LEU A 85 -12.15 -11.10 -2.69
C LEU A 85 -13.42 -11.75 -2.13
N TRP A 86 -14.52 -11.02 -2.04
CA TRP A 86 -15.79 -11.51 -1.48
C TRP A 86 -16.35 -12.68 -2.28
N TRP A 87 -16.35 -12.58 -3.61
CA TRP A 87 -16.77 -13.67 -4.49
C TRP A 87 -15.82 -14.88 -4.38
N GLY A 88 -14.51 -14.65 -4.42
CA GLY A 88 -13.52 -15.69 -4.23
C GLY A 88 -13.62 -16.37 -2.87
N TRP A 89 -14.01 -15.62 -1.82
CA TRP A 89 -14.13 -16.12 -0.46
C TRP A 89 -15.25 -17.14 -0.28
N ILE A 90 -16.33 -17.02 -1.05
CA ILE A 90 -17.39 -18.05 -1.08
C ILE A 90 -16.77 -19.36 -1.57
N GLY A 91 -15.95 -19.32 -2.63
CA GLY A 91 -15.19 -20.48 -3.09
C GLY A 91 -14.19 -20.99 -2.05
N PHE A 92 -13.49 -20.08 -1.37
CA PHE A 92 -12.52 -20.39 -0.32
C PHE A 92 -13.16 -21.15 0.84
N ASN A 93 -14.21 -20.59 1.45
CA ASN A 93 -14.89 -21.22 2.59
C ASN A 93 -15.67 -22.48 2.17
N CYS A 94 -16.42 -22.45 1.06
CA CYS A 94 -17.15 -23.65 0.62
C CYS A 94 -16.20 -24.78 0.21
N GLY A 95 -15.08 -24.44 -0.43
CA GLY A 95 -14.08 -25.40 -0.90
C GLY A 95 -13.35 -26.13 0.23
N SER A 96 -13.29 -25.54 1.43
CA SER A 96 -12.70 -26.14 2.63
C SER A 96 -13.41 -27.42 3.10
N THR A 97 -14.54 -27.81 2.52
CA THR A 97 -15.15 -29.14 2.75
C THR A 97 -14.44 -30.28 2.03
N PHE A 98 -13.61 -29.99 1.02
CA PHE A 98 -12.98 -30.98 0.15
C PHE A 98 -13.98 -31.99 -0.46
N GLY A 99 -15.15 -31.49 -0.89
CA GLY A 99 -16.15 -32.27 -1.62
C GLY A 99 -17.61 -31.95 -1.26
N ILE A 100 -18.53 -32.64 -1.93
CA ILE A 100 -19.99 -32.47 -1.77
C ILE A 100 -20.74 -33.77 -1.47
N THR A 101 -20.05 -34.90 -1.36
CA THR A 101 -20.68 -36.20 -1.11
C THR A 101 -21.07 -36.37 0.36
N GLY A 102 -22.07 -37.21 0.64
CA GLY A 102 -22.52 -37.50 2.01
C GLY A 102 -23.07 -36.26 2.72
N THR A 103 -22.53 -35.92 3.88
CA THR A 103 -22.90 -34.71 4.65
C THR A 103 -22.12 -33.46 4.23
N LYS A 104 -21.11 -33.59 3.36
CA LYS A 104 -20.22 -32.46 3.00
C LYS A 104 -20.94 -31.34 2.26
N TRP A 105 -21.96 -31.63 1.45
CA TRP A 105 -22.76 -30.57 0.80
C TRP A 105 -23.47 -29.69 1.83
N ILE A 106 -23.92 -30.25 2.96
CA ILE A 106 -24.58 -29.49 4.04
C ILE A 106 -23.59 -28.50 4.65
N VAL A 107 -22.35 -28.95 4.89
CA VAL A 107 -21.28 -28.09 5.43
C VAL A 107 -20.91 -27.00 4.44
N ALA A 108 -20.81 -27.31 3.15
CA ALA A 108 -20.48 -26.34 2.11
C ALA A 108 -21.58 -25.27 1.97
N THR A 109 -22.85 -25.68 1.95
CA THR A 109 -23.99 -24.75 1.93
C THR A 109 -24.03 -23.89 3.18
N ARG A 110 -23.78 -24.46 4.37
CA ARG A 110 -23.69 -23.69 5.62
C ARG A 110 -22.55 -22.67 5.57
N ALA A 111 -21.39 -23.07 5.06
CA ALA A 111 -20.24 -22.19 4.89
C ALA A 111 -20.58 -21.01 3.97
N ALA A 112 -21.24 -21.26 2.84
CA ALA A 112 -21.69 -20.22 1.92
C ALA A 112 -22.61 -19.20 2.60
N ILE A 113 -23.69 -19.69 3.23
CA ILE A 113 -24.73 -18.84 3.82
C ILE A 113 -24.16 -18.06 5.01
N THR A 114 -23.33 -18.70 5.84
CA THR A 114 -22.66 -18.04 6.97
C THR A 114 -21.72 -16.94 6.49
N THR A 115 -20.96 -17.17 5.41
CA THR A 115 -20.05 -16.17 4.84
C THR A 115 -20.82 -14.94 4.36
N VAL A 116 -21.88 -15.15 3.58
CA VAL A 116 -22.71 -14.06 3.05
C VAL A 116 -23.46 -13.32 4.16
N SER A 117 -24.01 -14.04 5.13
CA SER A 117 -24.75 -13.44 6.26
C SER A 117 -23.82 -12.63 7.17
N SER A 118 -22.66 -13.20 7.53
CA SER A 118 -21.61 -12.50 8.32
C SER A 118 -21.19 -11.20 7.66
N THR A 119 -20.90 -11.24 6.35
CA THR A 119 -20.46 -10.05 5.61
C THR A 119 -21.56 -9.03 5.37
N GLY A 120 -22.80 -9.46 5.17
CA GLY A 120 -23.95 -8.57 5.07
C GLY A 120 -24.13 -7.74 6.35
N MET A 121 -24.06 -8.39 7.53
CA MET A 121 -24.13 -7.68 8.80
C MET A 121 -22.86 -6.85 9.06
N GLY A 122 -21.69 -7.38 8.73
CA GLY A 122 -20.42 -6.68 8.80
C GLY A 122 -20.41 -5.35 8.04
N GLY A 123 -20.89 -5.38 6.80
CA GLY A 123 -21.03 -4.18 5.97
C GLY A 123 -22.04 -3.18 6.53
N ALA A 124 -23.19 -3.65 7.01
CA ALA A 124 -24.19 -2.78 7.65
C ALA A 124 -23.60 -2.06 8.88
N VAL A 125 -22.89 -2.78 9.75
CA VAL A 125 -22.23 -2.22 10.93
C VAL A 125 -21.09 -1.30 10.56
N ALA A 126 -20.32 -1.62 9.52
CA ALA A 126 -19.24 -0.77 9.04
C ALA A 126 -19.76 0.57 8.49
N ILE A 127 -20.86 0.56 7.73
CA ILE A 127 -21.55 1.77 7.27
C ILE A 127 -22.03 2.59 8.46
N ALA A 128 -22.70 1.96 9.44
CA ALA A 128 -23.18 2.64 10.63
C ALA A 128 -22.04 3.25 11.45
N TYR A 129 -20.94 2.51 11.63
CA TYR A 129 -19.73 3.00 12.28
C TYR A 129 -19.12 4.20 11.54
N SER A 130 -19.03 4.12 10.21
CA SER A 130 -18.46 5.20 9.40
C SER A 130 -19.32 6.47 9.47
N MET A 131 -20.64 6.33 9.35
CA MET A 131 -21.58 7.44 9.55
C MET A 131 -21.44 8.04 10.95
N TYR A 132 -21.34 7.22 11.99
CA TYR A 132 -21.13 7.70 13.35
C TYR A 132 -19.80 8.46 13.48
N LYS A 133 -18.71 7.90 12.96
CA LYS A 133 -17.36 8.50 12.98
C LYS A 133 -17.33 9.87 12.30
N THR A 134 -18.11 10.07 11.24
CA THR A 134 -18.13 11.30 10.44
C THR A 134 -19.24 12.26 10.85
N ASN A 135 -19.92 12.03 11.98
CA ASN A 135 -21.09 12.81 12.43
C ASN A 135 -22.22 12.85 11.39
N TRP A 136 -22.50 11.71 10.76
CA TRP A 136 -23.56 11.48 9.78
C TRP A 136 -23.41 12.27 8.47
N LYS A 137 -22.19 12.71 8.14
CA LYS A 137 -21.92 13.54 6.95
C LYS A 137 -21.53 12.73 5.73
N MET A 138 -20.82 11.62 5.93
CA MET A 138 -20.29 10.80 4.84
C MET A 138 -19.98 9.37 5.27
N VAL A 139 -19.91 8.47 4.30
CA VAL A 139 -19.42 7.10 4.49
C VAL A 139 -18.01 7.03 3.90
N GLU A 140 -17.04 6.64 4.72
CA GLU A 140 -15.69 6.36 4.26
C GLU A 140 -15.61 4.94 3.70
N VAL A 141 -15.22 4.85 2.42
CA VAL A 141 -15.12 3.56 1.71
C VAL A 141 -14.17 2.59 2.41
N GLU A 142 -13.08 3.10 2.99
CA GLU A 142 -12.09 2.29 3.73
C GLU A 142 -12.71 1.59 4.95
N ASP A 143 -13.61 2.26 5.69
CA ASP A 143 -14.28 1.66 6.84
C ASP A 143 -15.20 0.52 6.38
N VAL A 144 -15.96 0.73 5.30
CA VAL A 144 -16.88 -0.27 4.75
C VAL A 144 -16.13 -1.48 4.21
N VAL A 145 -15.07 -1.25 3.41
CA VAL A 145 -14.24 -2.32 2.85
C VAL A 145 -13.60 -3.14 3.98
N ASN A 146 -12.93 -2.49 4.93
CA ASN A 146 -12.28 -3.20 6.04
C ASN A 146 -13.28 -3.90 6.97
N GLY A 147 -14.48 -3.34 7.16
CA GLY A 147 -15.52 -3.99 7.96
C GLY A 147 -16.08 -5.26 7.30
N ILE A 148 -16.34 -5.22 5.99
CA ILE A 148 -16.77 -6.41 5.23
C ILE A 148 -15.65 -7.46 5.22
N LEU A 149 -14.40 -7.07 4.93
CA LEU A 149 -13.27 -7.99 4.93
C LEU A 149 -12.98 -8.59 6.32
N GLY A 150 -13.09 -7.81 7.39
CA GLY A 150 -12.97 -8.33 8.76
C GLY A 150 -14.04 -9.38 9.07
N SER A 151 -15.24 -9.20 8.55
CA SER A 151 -16.35 -10.15 8.70
C SER A 151 -16.16 -11.41 7.84
N LEU A 152 -15.53 -11.28 6.66
CA LEU A 152 -15.08 -12.41 5.85
C LEU A 152 -14.05 -13.25 6.61
N VAL A 153 -13.00 -12.62 7.12
CA VAL A 153 -11.95 -13.28 7.90
C VAL A 153 -12.53 -13.97 9.13
N THR A 154 -13.43 -13.30 9.86
CA THR A 154 -14.13 -13.90 11.00
C THR A 154 -14.89 -15.17 10.59
N SER A 155 -15.60 -15.11 9.45
CA SER A 155 -16.38 -16.24 8.95
C SER A 155 -15.51 -17.45 8.60
N SER A 156 -14.26 -17.26 8.17
CA SER A 156 -13.36 -18.38 7.80
C SER A 156 -13.08 -19.35 8.94
N ALA A 157 -13.14 -18.90 10.20
CA ALA A 157 -13.01 -19.81 11.35
C ALA A 157 -14.30 -20.63 11.59
N VAL A 158 -15.45 -19.95 11.52
CA VAL A 158 -16.72 -20.42 12.09
C VAL A 158 -17.70 -21.02 11.09
N CYS A 159 -17.52 -20.79 9.78
CA CYS A 159 -18.60 -20.92 8.81
C CYS A 159 -19.17 -22.33 8.61
N SER A 160 -18.44 -23.35 9.03
CA SER A 160 -18.88 -24.75 9.04
C SER A 160 -19.58 -25.18 10.33
N VAL A 161 -19.37 -24.48 11.45
CA VAL A 161 -19.68 -25.00 12.81
C VAL A 161 -20.68 -24.18 13.61
N ILE A 162 -21.23 -23.10 13.04
CA ILE A 162 -22.23 -22.27 13.71
C ILE A 162 -23.57 -22.29 12.99
N HIS A 163 -24.63 -21.84 13.67
CA HIS A 163 -25.90 -21.55 13.04
C HIS A 163 -25.82 -20.23 12.27
N THR A 164 -26.55 -20.14 11.17
CA THR A 164 -26.51 -18.96 10.27
C THR A 164 -26.87 -17.65 10.99
N TYR A 165 -27.82 -17.64 11.91
CA TYR A 165 -28.18 -16.40 12.62
C TYR A 165 -27.06 -15.90 13.54
N GLU A 166 -26.21 -16.79 14.06
CA GLU A 166 -25.04 -16.41 14.89
C GLU A 166 -23.98 -15.72 14.06
N SER A 167 -23.90 -16.05 12.76
CA SER A 167 -22.96 -15.41 11.84
C SER A 167 -23.19 -13.91 11.70
N LEU A 168 -24.43 -13.43 11.86
CA LEU A 168 -24.74 -12.01 11.84
C LEU A 168 -24.02 -11.30 12.98
N VAL A 169 -24.11 -11.84 14.19
CA VAL A 169 -23.48 -11.27 15.39
C VAL A 169 -21.97 -11.38 15.29
N LEU A 170 -21.44 -12.54 14.89
CA LEU A 170 -20.00 -12.74 14.73
C LEU A 170 -19.42 -11.82 13.67
N GLY A 171 -20.11 -11.63 12.54
CA GLY A 171 -19.73 -10.69 11.49
C GLY A 171 -19.76 -9.23 11.95
N ALA A 172 -20.84 -8.80 12.63
CA ALA A 172 -20.95 -7.47 13.22
C ALA A 172 -19.75 -7.14 14.13
N VAL A 173 -19.42 -8.05 15.05
CA VAL A 173 -18.31 -7.87 15.97
C VAL A 173 -16.98 -7.96 15.23
N GLY A 174 -16.85 -8.85 14.24
CA GLY A 174 -15.66 -8.97 13.40
C GLY A 174 -15.32 -7.68 12.65
N ALA A 175 -16.32 -7.01 12.08
CA ALA A 175 -16.15 -5.69 11.46
C ALA A 175 -15.64 -4.66 12.48
N LEU A 176 -16.26 -4.57 13.65
CA LEU A 176 -15.86 -3.62 14.69
C LEU A 176 -14.46 -3.90 15.23
N VAL A 177 -14.11 -5.17 15.42
CA VAL A 177 -12.77 -5.59 15.86
C VAL A 177 -11.72 -5.20 14.83
N ALA A 178 -11.99 -5.42 13.53
CA ALA A 178 -11.07 -5.01 12.47
C ALA A 178 -10.82 -3.50 12.48
N LEU A 179 -11.90 -2.71 12.51
CA LEU A 179 -11.83 -1.25 12.51
C LEU A 179 -11.18 -0.68 13.78
N ALA A 180 -11.50 -1.26 14.94
CA ALA A 180 -10.89 -0.88 16.21
C ALA A 180 -9.39 -1.21 16.23
N THR A 181 -9.00 -2.38 15.71
CA THR A 181 -7.60 -2.78 15.62
C THR A 181 -6.81 -1.85 14.69
N ASN A 182 -7.36 -1.51 13.51
CA ASN A 182 -6.74 -0.53 12.61
C ASN A 182 -6.55 0.84 13.29
N LYS A 183 -7.52 1.27 14.10
CA LYS A 183 -7.40 2.50 14.89
C LYS A 183 -6.30 2.42 15.95
N VAL A 184 -6.11 1.26 16.58
CA VAL A 184 -5.02 1.03 17.54
C VAL A 184 -3.66 1.04 16.84
N VAL A 185 -3.53 0.34 15.71
CA VAL A 185 -2.31 0.33 14.87
C VAL A 185 -1.93 1.76 14.47
N LEU A 186 -2.89 2.55 13.99
CA LEU A 186 -2.68 3.95 13.63
C LEU A 186 -2.21 4.80 14.83
N ARG A 187 -2.78 4.60 16.02
CA ARG A 187 -2.38 5.30 17.26
C ARG A 187 -0.97 4.93 17.73
N MET A 188 -0.49 3.74 17.37
CA MET A 188 0.90 3.32 17.61
C MET A 188 1.87 3.90 16.58
N HIS A 189 1.42 4.77 15.67
CA HIS A 189 2.22 5.33 14.57
C HIS A 189 2.81 4.24 13.66
N LEU A 190 2.07 3.14 13.50
CA LEU A 190 2.37 2.10 12.52
C LEU A 190 1.54 2.36 11.26
N ASP A 191 2.22 2.42 10.11
CA ASP A 191 1.62 2.82 8.84
C ASP A 191 1.12 1.61 8.05
N ASP A 192 0.07 0.97 8.56
CA ASP A 192 -0.68 -0.04 7.81
C ASP A 192 -1.54 0.65 6.74
N VAL A 193 -1.04 0.66 5.51
CA VAL A 193 -1.61 1.42 4.39
C VAL A 193 -3.04 0.98 4.04
N VAL A 194 -3.33 -0.32 4.17
CA VAL A 194 -4.61 -0.91 3.72
C VAL A 194 -5.50 -1.37 4.87
N GLY A 195 -4.99 -1.37 6.11
CA GLY A 195 -5.72 -1.88 7.27
C GLY A 195 -5.69 -3.41 7.37
N ALA A 196 -4.65 -4.04 6.80
CA ALA A 196 -4.50 -5.50 6.75
C ALA A 196 -4.36 -6.12 8.15
N VAL A 197 -3.72 -5.43 9.09
CA VAL A 197 -3.52 -5.93 10.46
C VAL A 197 -4.86 -6.08 11.15
N GLY A 198 -5.74 -5.07 11.10
CA GLY A 198 -7.04 -5.18 11.74
C GLY A 198 -7.93 -6.24 11.10
N VAL A 199 -7.97 -6.28 9.77
CA VAL A 199 -8.75 -7.26 9.02
C VAL A 199 -8.28 -8.69 9.29
N HIS A 200 -6.98 -8.96 9.22
CA HIS A 200 -6.47 -10.32 9.27
C HIS A 200 -6.08 -10.77 10.69
N LEU A 201 -5.35 -9.95 11.45
CA LEU A 201 -4.96 -10.29 12.82
C LEU A 201 -6.13 -10.12 13.79
N GLY A 202 -6.72 -8.92 13.83
CA GLY A 202 -7.81 -8.61 14.76
C GLY A 202 -9.03 -9.49 14.53
N ALA A 203 -9.59 -9.46 13.32
CA ALA A 203 -10.78 -10.24 13.01
C ALA A 203 -10.52 -11.75 12.96
N GLY A 204 -9.30 -12.19 12.61
CA GLY A 204 -8.91 -13.60 12.65
C GLY A 204 -8.90 -14.15 14.08
N ILE A 205 -8.33 -13.40 15.03
CA ILE A 205 -8.38 -13.72 16.45
C ILE A 205 -9.83 -13.82 16.93
N TRP A 206 -10.68 -12.86 16.55
CA TRP A 206 -12.10 -12.89 16.90
C TRP A 206 -12.83 -14.11 16.32
N GLY A 207 -12.58 -14.47 15.06
CA GLY A 207 -13.16 -15.67 14.44
C GLY A 207 -12.79 -16.94 15.20
N LEU A 208 -11.52 -17.10 15.57
CA LEU A 208 -11.05 -18.26 16.33
C LEU A 208 -11.65 -18.31 17.74
N ILE A 209 -11.79 -17.17 18.41
CA ILE A 209 -12.55 -17.09 19.67
C ILE A 209 -14.01 -17.48 19.45
N GLY A 210 -14.61 -17.02 18.33
CA GLY A 210 -15.97 -17.35 17.91
C GLY A 210 -16.21 -18.86 17.79
N VAL A 211 -15.24 -19.62 17.28
CA VAL A 211 -15.30 -21.10 17.28
C VAL A 211 -15.41 -21.64 18.70
N GLY A 212 -14.55 -21.18 19.61
CA GLY A 212 -14.55 -21.60 21.01
C GLY A 212 -15.84 -21.29 21.78
N LEU A 213 -16.56 -20.25 21.35
CA LEU A 213 -17.80 -19.81 21.98
C LEU A 213 -19.05 -20.47 21.37
N PHE A 214 -19.17 -20.45 20.04
CA PHE A 214 -20.43 -20.71 19.32
C PHE A 214 -20.49 -22.06 18.60
N ALA A 215 -19.37 -22.78 18.43
CA ALA A 215 -19.36 -24.04 17.69
C ALA A 215 -20.42 -25.02 18.22
N ASP A 216 -21.17 -25.64 17.32
CA ASP A 216 -22.18 -26.64 17.66
C ASP A 216 -21.82 -27.98 17.02
N GLY A 217 -21.30 -28.89 17.86
CA GLY A 217 -20.90 -30.23 17.46
C GLY A 217 -22.07 -31.14 17.07
N ASN A 218 -23.33 -30.72 17.29
CA ASN A 218 -24.51 -31.50 16.91
C ASN A 218 -24.99 -31.20 15.48
N LEU A 219 -24.39 -30.20 14.83
CA LEU A 219 -24.77 -29.85 13.47
C LEU A 219 -24.37 -30.97 12.48
N PRO A 220 -25.19 -31.25 11.45
CA PRO A 220 -24.86 -32.27 10.47
C PRO A 220 -23.52 -31.98 9.78
N GLY A 221 -22.65 -33.01 9.71
CA GLY A 221 -21.33 -32.94 9.08
C GLY A 221 -20.25 -32.22 9.90
N VAL A 222 -20.50 -31.94 11.19
CA VAL A 222 -19.53 -31.34 12.10
C VAL A 222 -19.01 -32.41 13.07
N GLU A 223 -17.68 -32.54 13.14
CA GLU A 223 -17.01 -33.54 13.97
C GLU A 223 -16.06 -32.84 14.97
N ILE A 224 -16.60 -31.92 15.76
CA ILE A 224 -15.85 -31.23 16.83
C ILE A 224 -16.64 -31.18 18.13
N SER A 225 -15.94 -30.88 19.23
CA SER A 225 -16.59 -30.53 20.49
C SER A 225 -17.41 -29.25 20.33
N SER A 226 -18.52 -29.16 21.05
CA SER A 226 -19.29 -27.93 21.13
C SER A 226 -18.50 -26.82 21.84
N GLY A 227 -18.78 -25.57 21.49
CA GLY A 227 -18.27 -24.38 22.17
C GLY A 227 -18.96 -24.13 23.50
N LEU A 228 -18.48 -23.10 24.20
CA LEU A 228 -18.90 -22.73 25.54
C LEU A 228 -20.43 -22.50 25.64
N PHE A 229 -21.01 -21.77 24.70
CA PHE A 229 -22.44 -21.44 24.70
C PHE A 229 -23.33 -22.62 24.27
N ARG A 230 -22.72 -23.69 23.74
CA ARG A 230 -23.38 -24.93 23.31
C ARG A 230 -23.17 -26.09 24.30
N GLY A 231 -22.70 -25.78 25.51
CA GLY A 231 -22.53 -26.75 26.60
C GLY A 231 -21.26 -27.60 26.54
N GLY A 232 -20.32 -27.32 25.63
CA GLY A 232 -19.07 -28.08 25.52
C GLY A 232 -17.95 -27.67 26.49
N GLY A 233 -18.24 -26.72 27.40
CA GLY A 233 -17.30 -26.25 28.41
C GLY A 233 -16.19 -25.36 27.86
N VAL A 234 -15.12 -25.17 28.65
CA VAL A 234 -14.03 -24.24 28.33
C VAL A 234 -12.92 -24.85 27.46
N ARG A 235 -12.96 -26.16 27.21
CA ARG A 235 -11.86 -26.88 26.53
C ARG A 235 -11.63 -26.36 25.12
N LEU A 236 -12.68 -26.29 24.29
CA LEU A 236 -12.52 -25.80 22.91
C LEU A 236 -12.01 -24.36 22.90
N LEU A 237 -12.57 -23.48 23.72
CA LEU A 237 -12.09 -22.10 23.85
C LEU A 237 -10.60 -22.02 24.23
N GLY A 238 -10.16 -22.85 25.18
CA GLY A 238 -8.74 -22.95 25.56
C GLY A 238 -7.85 -23.41 24.40
N LEU A 239 -8.30 -24.36 23.59
CA LEU A 239 -7.59 -24.83 22.40
C LEU A 239 -7.52 -23.75 21.30
N GLN A 240 -8.58 -22.98 21.10
CA GLN A 240 -8.57 -21.86 20.17
C GLN A 240 -7.61 -20.76 20.61
N VAL A 241 -7.56 -20.44 21.91
CA VAL A 241 -6.58 -19.50 22.48
C VAL A 241 -5.15 -20.02 22.30
N LEU A 242 -4.92 -21.31 22.56
CA LEU A 242 -3.62 -21.94 22.32
C LEU A 242 -3.20 -21.84 20.84
N LEU A 243 -4.10 -22.14 19.92
CA LEU A 243 -3.87 -21.99 18.47
C LEU A 243 -3.49 -20.55 18.13
N ILE A 244 -4.23 -19.55 18.63
CA ILE A 244 -3.92 -18.13 18.40
C ILE A 244 -2.50 -17.81 18.89
N VAL A 245 -2.17 -18.17 20.13
CA VAL A 245 -0.87 -17.86 20.75
C VAL A 245 0.26 -18.50 19.96
N VAL A 246 0.13 -19.78 19.61
CA VAL A 246 1.14 -20.52 18.84
C VAL A 246 1.39 -19.85 17.50
N ILE A 247 0.34 -19.52 16.75
CA ILE A 247 0.47 -18.92 15.42
C ILE A 247 1.04 -17.51 15.51
N VAL A 248 0.60 -16.69 16.48
CA VAL A 248 1.15 -15.34 16.70
C VAL A 248 2.64 -15.41 17.05
N LEU A 249 3.03 -16.31 17.96
CA LEU A 249 4.44 -16.46 18.35
C LEU A 249 5.30 -16.97 17.19
N TRP A 250 4.80 -17.94 16.41
CA TRP A 250 5.49 -18.42 15.22
C TRP A 250 5.66 -17.31 14.18
N ALA A 251 4.58 -16.59 13.87
CA ALA A 251 4.61 -15.46 12.94
C ALA A 251 5.60 -14.38 13.42
N LEU A 252 5.52 -13.99 14.69
CA LEU A 252 6.41 -13.00 15.29
C LEU A 252 7.87 -13.42 15.18
N LEU A 253 8.21 -14.64 15.59
CA LEU A 253 9.57 -15.16 15.56
C LEU A 253 10.09 -15.23 14.11
N PHE A 254 9.35 -15.89 13.24
CA PHE A 254 9.77 -16.14 11.87
C PHE A 254 9.91 -14.83 11.08
N SER A 255 8.89 -13.96 11.10
CA SER A 255 8.92 -12.70 10.35
C SER A 255 9.97 -11.74 10.90
N SER A 256 10.17 -11.66 12.22
CA SER A 256 11.22 -10.80 12.79
C SER A 256 12.60 -11.23 12.33
N ILE A 257 12.88 -12.54 12.37
CA ILE A 257 14.15 -13.09 11.87
C ILE A 257 14.28 -12.83 10.36
N PHE A 258 13.23 -13.12 9.59
CA PHE A 258 13.25 -12.98 8.14
C PHE A 258 13.49 -11.54 7.69
N PHE A 259 12.72 -10.57 8.19
CA PHE A 259 12.89 -9.16 7.85
C PHE A 259 14.21 -8.61 8.36
N TYR A 260 14.67 -9.02 9.55
CA TYR A 260 15.98 -8.61 10.07
C TYR A 260 17.12 -9.09 9.17
N LEU A 261 17.15 -10.39 8.86
CA LEU A 261 18.22 -10.97 8.03
C LEU A 261 18.18 -10.43 6.60
N THR A 262 16.99 -10.25 6.03
CA THR A 262 16.83 -9.67 4.69
C THR A 262 17.31 -8.22 4.68
N GLY A 263 16.91 -7.43 5.69
CA GLY A 263 17.35 -6.05 5.84
C GLY A 263 18.87 -5.91 5.94
N ILE A 264 19.54 -6.77 6.71
CA ILE A 264 21.01 -6.77 6.82
C ILE A 264 21.67 -7.28 5.55
N ALA A 265 21.14 -8.33 4.92
CA ALA A 265 21.71 -8.89 3.70
C ALA A 265 21.72 -7.87 2.56
N ILE A 266 20.67 -7.04 2.46
CA ILE A 266 20.54 -6.01 1.42
C ILE A 266 21.33 -4.74 1.79
N SER A 267 21.16 -4.21 3.01
CA SER A 267 21.85 -2.98 3.43
C SER A 267 23.35 -3.16 3.66
N ARG A 268 23.80 -4.39 3.97
CA ARG A 268 25.13 -4.70 4.52
C ARG A 268 25.45 -3.96 5.84
N ASP A 269 24.43 -3.41 6.51
CA ASP A 269 24.55 -2.74 7.80
C ASP A 269 23.72 -3.46 8.87
N TRP A 270 24.42 -4.14 9.78
CA TRP A 270 23.78 -4.85 10.88
C TRP A 270 23.11 -3.93 11.90
N LYS A 271 23.48 -2.64 11.94
CA LYS A 271 22.89 -1.65 12.85
C LYS A 271 21.61 -1.04 12.30
N ASN A 272 21.41 -1.10 10.97
CA ASN A 272 20.27 -0.49 10.31
C ASN A 272 19.63 -1.42 9.26
N PRO A 273 18.98 -2.52 9.68
CA PRO A 273 18.31 -3.45 8.76
C PRO A 273 17.23 -2.76 7.92
N ARG A 274 16.63 -1.67 8.42
CA ARG A 274 15.59 -0.91 7.73
C ARG A 274 16.08 -0.37 6.38
N ALA A 275 17.34 0.04 6.28
CA ALA A 275 17.91 0.56 5.04
C ALA A 275 17.92 -0.47 3.90
N GLY A 276 17.83 -1.76 4.21
CA GLY A 276 17.76 -2.82 3.19
C GLY A 276 16.33 -3.24 2.83
N LEU A 277 15.35 -2.82 3.63
CA LEU A 277 13.93 -3.15 3.40
C LEU A 277 13.18 -2.03 2.68
N ARG A 278 13.71 -0.80 2.73
CA ARG A 278 13.08 0.41 2.22
C ARG A 278 13.94 1.04 1.13
N VAL A 279 13.27 1.59 0.12
CA VAL A 279 13.89 2.48 -0.89
C VAL A 279 14.43 3.75 -0.25
N SER A 280 15.33 4.45 -0.95
CA SER A 280 15.85 5.75 -0.48
C SER A 280 14.73 6.78 -0.39
N ARG A 281 15.00 7.90 0.30
CA ARG A 281 14.02 8.97 0.44
C ARG A 281 13.66 9.59 -0.91
N GLU A 282 14.67 9.80 -1.76
CA GLU A 282 14.52 10.38 -3.09
C GLU A 282 13.69 9.45 -3.99
N GLU A 283 13.93 8.14 -3.88
CA GLU A 283 13.16 7.10 -4.58
C GLU A 283 11.70 7.03 -4.08
N GLU A 284 11.48 7.16 -2.77
CA GLU A 284 10.14 7.24 -2.18
C GLU A 284 9.37 8.50 -2.63
N GLU A 285 10.07 9.63 -2.77
CA GLU A 285 9.49 10.90 -3.22
C GLU A 285 9.15 10.90 -4.73
N CYS A 286 9.98 10.28 -5.58
CA CYS A 286 9.68 10.08 -7.01
C CYS A 286 8.54 9.05 -7.23
N GLY A 287 8.36 8.13 -6.28
CA GLY A 287 7.28 7.14 -6.28
C GLY A 287 7.73 5.80 -6.89
N ALA A 288 7.28 4.71 -6.28
CA ALA A 288 7.70 3.35 -6.65
C ALA A 288 7.37 2.98 -8.10
N ASP A 289 6.28 3.51 -8.66
CA ASP A 289 5.88 3.26 -10.05
C ASP A 289 6.89 3.86 -11.04
N ALA A 290 7.32 5.10 -10.80
CA ALA A 290 8.33 5.74 -11.63
C ALA A 290 9.70 5.09 -11.43
N TYR A 291 10.11 4.85 -10.18
CA TYR A 291 11.44 4.34 -9.86
C TYR A 291 11.63 2.85 -10.19
N LEU A 292 10.74 1.96 -9.74
CA LEU A 292 10.89 0.51 -9.91
C LEU A 292 10.33 -0.01 -11.24
N HIS A 293 9.41 0.74 -11.85
CA HIS A 293 8.67 0.27 -13.03
C HIS A 293 8.80 1.19 -14.24
N GLY A 294 9.45 2.35 -14.13
CA GLY A 294 9.60 3.29 -15.23
C GLY A 294 8.27 3.90 -15.70
N VAL A 295 7.23 3.82 -14.87
CA VAL A 295 5.89 4.32 -15.20
C VAL A 295 5.76 5.74 -14.65
N VAL A 296 5.90 6.73 -15.53
CA VAL A 296 5.72 8.14 -15.18
C VAL A 296 4.26 8.51 -15.40
N PHE A 297 3.55 8.87 -14.33
CA PHE A 297 2.25 9.53 -14.48
C PHE A 297 2.50 10.98 -14.88
N LEU A 298 2.03 11.36 -16.07
CA LEU A 298 1.87 12.77 -16.39
C LEU A 298 0.78 13.29 -15.46
N HIS A 299 1.19 14.04 -14.45
CA HIS A 299 0.27 14.89 -13.71
C HIS A 299 -0.22 15.93 -14.74
N ASP A 300 -1.47 15.81 -15.17
CA ASP A 300 -2.12 16.85 -15.95
C ASP A 300 -2.39 17.99 -14.96
N ASP A 301 -1.36 18.79 -14.73
CA ASP A 301 -1.48 20.03 -13.98
C ASP A 301 -2.43 20.90 -14.78
N GLY A 302 -3.70 20.91 -14.38
CA GLY A 302 -4.81 21.59 -15.04
C GLY A 302 -4.64 23.11 -15.06
N ASN A 303 -3.63 23.59 -15.76
CA ASN A 303 -3.46 24.98 -16.10
C ASN A 303 -4.21 25.21 -17.42
N GLU A 304 -5.53 25.33 -17.31
CA GLU A 304 -6.34 25.99 -18.33
C GLU A 304 -5.99 27.49 -18.37
N ASP A 305 -4.77 27.83 -18.78
CA ASP A 305 -4.45 29.20 -19.19
C ASP A 305 -4.93 29.38 -20.63
N GLY A 306 -6.21 29.74 -20.73
CA GLY A 306 -6.78 30.32 -21.92
C GLY A 306 -6.12 31.67 -22.22
N SER A 307 -5.00 31.66 -22.95
CA SER A 307 -4.52 32.84 -23.67
C SER A 307 -4.44 32.52 -25.16
N SER A 308 -5.48 32.93 -25.88
CA SER A 308 -5.51 33.04 -27.32
C SER A 308 -4.38 33.96 -27.80
N PHE A 309 -3.30 33.40 -28.33
CA PHE A 309 -2.31 34.20 -29.06
C PHE A 309 -2.68 34.22 -30.55
N HIS A 310 -3.47 35.23 -30.93
CA HIS A 310 -3.53 35.71 -32.31
C HIS A 310 -2.22 36.47 -32.60
N GLY A 311 -1.36 35.89 -33.45
CA GLY A 311 -0.15 36.54 -33.94
C GLY A 311 -0.09 36.45 -35.46
N ASN A 312 -0.34 37.58 -36.12
CA ASN A 312 -0.35 37.75 -37.57
C ASN A 312 0.94 37.29 -38.25
N SER A 313 0.75 36.77 -39.47
CA SER A 313 1.78 36.61 -40.49
C SER A 313 2.46 37.95 -40.80
N SER A 314 3.77 38.04 -40.60
CA SER A 314 4.77 38.65 -41.50
C SER A 314 6.04 38.93 -40.71
N GLU A 315 7.08 38.12 -40.94
CA GLU A 315 8.44 38.58 -41.26
C GLU A 315 9.40 37.39 -41.23
N ALA A 316 10.18 37.28 -42.30
CA ALA A 316 11.10 36.21 -42.56
C ALA A 316 12.42 36.44 -41.83
N THR A 317 12.92 35.44 -41.11
CA THR A 317 14.36 35.30 -40.84
C THR A 317 14.78 33.86 -41.08
N LYS A 318 15.70 33.70 -42.05
CA LYS A 318 16.34 32.45 -42.49
C LYS A 318 16.84 31.62 -41.30
N ARG A 319 16.45 30.34 -41.24
CA ARG A 319 17.17 29.28 -40.52
C ARG A 319 17.68 28.27 -41.55
N GLU A 320 18.97 27.97 -41.47
CA GLU A 320 19.64 26.98 -42.31
C GLU A 320 19.11 25.57 -42.00
N ARG A 321 18.75 24.86 -43.07
CA ARG A 321 18.31 23.47 -43.08
C ARG A 321 19.56 22.59 -43.11
N ASN A 322 19.78 21.81 -42.05
CA ASN A 322 20.61 20.62 -42.16
C ASN A 322 19.68 19.42 -42.06
N ASP A 323 19.30 18.89 -43.22
CA ASP A 323 18.52 17.68 -43.37
C ASP A 323 19.43 16.46 -43.10
N VAL A 324 19.10 15.64 -42.11
CA VAL A 324 19.68 14.30 -41.95
C VAL A 324 18.64 13.31 -42.48
N GLU A 325 18.87 12.80 -43.69
CA GLU A 325 18.09 11.71 -44.27
C GLU A 325 18.39 10.40 -43.55
N VAL A 326 17.37 9.81 -42.93
CA VAL A 326 17.37 8.40 -42.53
C VAL A 326 16.41 7.67 -43.46
N ALA A 327 16.96 6.91 -44.40
CA ALA A 327 16.20 6.10 -45.34
C ALA A 327 15.66 4.84 -44.64
N PHE A 328 14.34 4.69 -44.58
CA PHE A 328 13.68 3.41 -44.34
C PHE A 328 12.75 3.07 -45.50
N GLY A 329 12.79 1.81 -45.91
CA GLY A 329 12.09 1.27 -47.07
C GLY A 329 10.57 1.40 -46.96
N SER A 330 9.98 1.67 -48.13
CA SER A 330 8.58 1.50 -48.55
C SER A 330 7.45 1.58 -47.50
N GLU A 331 6.67 2.65 -47.68
CA GLU A 331 5.25 2.87 -47.34
C GLU A 331 4.89 3.54 -46.00
N GLU A 332 4.19 4.68 -46.15
CA GLU A 332 3.61 5.62 -45.17
C GLU A 332 4.55 6.53 -44.33
N ARG A 333 4.91 7.68 -44.90
CA ARG A 333 5.45 8.85 -44.18
C ARG A 333 4.31 9.66 -43.53
N LYS A 334 4.24 9.66 -42.20
CA LYS A 334 3.59 10.73 -41.42
C LYS A 334 4.67 11.64 -40.84
N HIS A 335 4.62 12.93 -41.16
CA HIS A 335 5.54 13.94 -40.61
C HIS A 335 5.24 14.15 -39.12
N VAL A 336 6.18 13.80 -38.25
CA VAL A 336 6.19 14.19 -36.84
C VAL A 336 7.19 15.33 -36.71
N GLN A 337 6.72 16.54 -36.38
CA GLN A 337 7.57 17.64 -35.95
C GLN A 337 7.96 17.40 -34.50
N ILE A 338 9.26 17.42 -34.20
CA ILE A 338 9.77 17.45 -32.83
C ILE A 338 10.28 18.88 -32.59
N GLU A 339 9.51 19.66 -31.83
CA GLU A 339 9.99 20.90 -31.25
C GLU A 339 10.71 20.58 -29.93
N ALA A 340 11.99 20.92 -29.83
CA ALA A 340 12.69 20.95 -28.56
C ALA A 340 12.43 22.31 -27.90
N THR A 341 11.54 22.34 -26.91
CA THR A 341 11.33 23.50 -26.04
C THR A 341 12.22 23.34 -24.80
N GLU A 342 13.09 24.32 -24.53
CA GLU A 342 13.81 24.39 -23.25
C GLU A 342 12.83 24.74 -22.12
N ALA A 343 12.48 23.74 -21.31
CA ALA A 343 11.60 23.91 -20.15
C ALA A 343 12.38 24.40 -18.92
N ASN A 344 11.87 25.47 -18.30
CA ASN A 344 12.36 26.09 -17.07
C ASN A 344 12.34 25.13 -15.86
N ASN A 345 13.54 24.76 -15.42
CA ASN A 345 14.05 24.45 -14.06
C ASN A 345 13.18 24.04 -12.84
N SER A 346 11.97 23.48 -12.99
CA SER A 346 11.22 22.92 -11.83
C SER A 346 10.74 21.48 -11.97
N SER A 347 10.95 20.84 -13.13
CA SER A 347 10.42 19.49 -13.44
C SER A 347 11.49 18.39 -13.49
N ARG A 348 12.70 18.63 -12.97
CA ARG A 348 13.87 17.74 -13.18
C ARG A 348 14.08 16.59 -12.20
N THR A 349 13.24 16.40 -11.18
CA THR A 349 13.57 15.45 -10.09
C THR A 349 13.19 13.99 -10.30
N CYS A 350 12.40 13.63 -11.32
CA CYS A 350 12.02 12.21 -11.54
C CYS A 350 12.33 11.72 -12.98
N GLY A 351 12.60 12.64 -13.92
CA GLY A 351 12.93 12.30 -15.31
C GLY A 351 14.43 12.10 -15.61
N LYS A 352 15.32 12.22 -14.62
CA LYS A 352 16.78 12.08 -14.79
C LYS A 352 17.44 11.47 -13.55
N ILE A 353 17.15 10.20 -13.29
CA ILE A 353 18.06 9.25 -12.62
C ILE A 353 18.08 7.96 -13.47
N TYR A 354 18.08 8.13 -14.79
CA TYR A 354 18.66 7.15 -15.71
C TYR A 354 19.97 7.79 -16.16
N ASP A 355 20.91 7.92 -15.23
CA ASP A 355 22.13 8.67 -15.48
C ASP A 355 23.03 7.95 -16.48
N GLU A 356 23.38 8.73 -17.48
CA GLU A 356 24.45 8.54 -18.47
C GLU A 356 25.78 8.10 -17.82
N GLU A 357 25.95 8.25 -16.50
CA GLU A 357 27.13 7.77 -15.76
C GLU A 357 27.33 6.25 -15.84
N LYS A 358 26.28 5.43 -15.74
CA LYS A 358 26.44 3.96 -15.82
C LYS A 358 26.75 3.47 -17.23
N GLU A 359 26.30 4.17 -18.26
CA GLU A 359 26.64 3.84 -19.66
C GLU A 359 28.02 4.40 -20.05
N VAL A 360 28.47 5.53 -19.49
CA VAL A 360 29.83 6.06 -19.68
C VAL A 360 30.89 5.17 -19.01
N GLU A 361 30.63 4.68 -17.80
CA GLU A 361 31.56 3.78 -17.09
C GLU A 361 31.64 2.39 -17.77
N LYS A 362 30.51 1.91 -18.30
CA LYS A 362 30.43 0.67 -19.09
C LYS A 362 31.07 0.83 -20.48
N ARG A 363 30.96 2.00 -21.13
CA ARG A 363 31.66 2.32 -22.39
C ARG A 363 33.17 2.41 -22.21
N ASN A 364 33.64 3.03 -21.13
CA ASN A 364 35.08 3.18 -20.86
C ASN A 364 35.73 1.83 -20.52
N SER A 365 35.02 0.95 -19.80
CA SER A 365 35.45 -0.44 -19.56
C SER A 365 35.54 -1.27 -20.85
N ILE A 366 34.60 -1.08 -21.79
CA ILE A 366 34.61 -1.76 -23.09
C ILE A 366 35.75 -1.25 -24.00
N LEU A 367 36.07 0.06 -23.94
CA LEU A 367 37.17 0.65 -24.70
C LEU A 367 38.55 0.25 -24.17
N GLU A 368 38.73 0.10 -22.85
CA GLU A 368 39.96 -0.47 -22.28
C GLU A 368 40.15 -1.94 -22.69
N HIS A 369 39.08 -2.74 -22.71
CA HIS A 369 39.16 -4.13 -23.15
C HIS A 369 39.43 -4.29 -24.65
N LEU A 370 38.92 -3.38 -25.50
CA LEU A 370 39.21 -3.39 -26.93
C LEU A 370 40.63 -2.90 -27.26
N SER A 371 41.20 -2.00 -26.44
CA SER A 371 42.57 -1.50 -26.61
C SER A 371 43.67 -2.52 -26.27
N LEU A 372 43.33 -3.59 -25.54
CA LEU A 372 44.26 -4.66 -25.17
C LEU A 372 44.28 -5.84 -26.16
N THR A 373 43.37 -5.87 -27.15
CA THR A 373 43.16 -7.04 -28.03
C THR A 373 43.45 -6.85 -29.51
N SER A 374 43.89 -5.69 -29.98
CA SER A 374 44.26 -5.52 -31.39
C SER A 374 45.63 -4.86 -31.56
N GLY A 375 46.67 -5.70 -31.54
CA GLY A 375 47.87 -5.41 -32.30
C GLY A 375 47.56 -5.46 -33.80
N THR A 376 48.30 -4.66 -34.57
CA THR A 376 48.36 -4.52 -36.03
C THR A 376 47.34 -3.61 -36.72
N ALA A 377 47.77 -2.36 -36.91
CA ALA A 377 47.84 -1.58 -38.16
C ALA A 377 46.70 -1.73 -39.19
N SER A 378 45.96 -0.65 -39.46
CA SER A 378 46.23 0.37 -40.50
C SER A 378 44.91 1.08 -40.87
N ASP A 379 44.99 2.42 -40.94
CA ASP A 379 44.06 3.34 -41.61
C ASP A 379 42.64 3.52 -41.04
N LEU A 380 42.47 4.51 -40.16
CA LEU A 380 41.36 5.46 -40.27
C LEU A 380 41.69 6.78 -39.55
N GLU A 381 41.99 7.80 -40.34
CA GLU A 381 42.21 9.17 -39.92
C GLU A 381 40.84 9.88 -39.85
N VAL A 382 40.40 10.29 -38.66
CA VAL A 382 39.32 11.28 -38.51
C VAL A 382 39.78 12.34 -37.52
N ALA A 383 40.18 13.47 -38.09
CA ALA A 383 40.56 14.68 -37.38
C ALA A 383 39.34 15.38 -36.79
N VAL A 384 39.39 15.74 -35.50
CA VAL A 384 38.58 16.83 -34.94
C VAL A 384 39.55 17.91 -34.48
N ARG A 385 39.55 19.02 -35.22
CA ARG A 385 40.32 20.23 -34.91
C ARG A 385 39.78 20.89 -33.64
N MET A 386 40.70 21.19 -32.74
CA MET A 386 40.53 22.16 -31.67
C MET A 386 40.45 23.58 -32.26
N THR A 387 39.53 24.39 -31.74
CA THR A 387 39.64 25.85 -31.77
C THR A 387 39.80 26.31 -30.33
N GLU A 388 41.04 26.67 -29.98
CA GLU A 388 41.35 27.53 -28.84
C GLU A 388 40.96 28.97 -29.17
N GLU A 389 40.35 29.68 -28.23
CA GLU A 389 40.75 31.02 -27.77
C GLU A 389 39.73 31.55 -26.73
N GLY A 390 40.22 32.05 -25.58
CA GLY A 390 39.41 32.87 -24.68
C GLY A 390 39.64 32.69 -23.17
N SER A 391 40.83 33.03 -22.68
CA SER A 391 41.21 33.19 -21.27
C SER A 391 40.18 33.96 -20.42
N CYS A 392 39.87 33.46 -19.21
CA CYS A 392 39.68 34.30 -18.01
C CYS A 392 39.96 33.50 -16.71
N ASN A 393 41.12 33.77 -16.12
CA ASN A 393 41.47 33.45 -14.73
C ASN A 393 40.68 34.34 -13.76
N ALA A 394 40.06 33.77 -12.74
CA ALA A 394 39.76 34.49 -11.49
C ALA A 394 39.71 33.52 -10.29
N LYS A 395 40.72 33.66 -9.42
CA LYS A 395 40.75 33.14 -8.04
C LYS A 395 39.81 33.97 -7.13
N PRO A 396 39.34 33.42 -6.00
CA PRO A 396 38.40 34.09 -5.10
C PRO A 396 39.10 35.09 -4.18
N PRO A 397 38.43 36.18 -3.72
CA PRO A 397 38.96 37.00 -2.65
C PRO A 397 38.48 36.51 -1.27
N GLN A 398 39.44 36.39 -0.36
CA GLN A 398 39.27 36.46 1.10
C GLN A 398 39.37 37.92 1.57
N ASN A 399 38.60 38.29 2.61
CA ASN A 399 38.88 39.24 3.71
C ASN A 399 37.53 39.48 4.43
N SER A 400 37.31 39.17 5.71
CA SER A 400 37.88 39.65 6.99
C SER A 400 37.49 41.09 7.38
N CYS A 401 37.12 41.24 8.68
CA CYS A 401 36.82 42.41 9.52
C CYS A 401 35.35 42.45 10.00
N VAL A 402 34.95 42.23 11.28
CA VAL A 402 35.34 42.70 12.63
C VAL A 402 34.20 43.55 13.24
N SER A 403 33.74 43.08 14.42
CA SER A 403 33.08 43.73 15.58
C SER A 403 32.05 44.86 15.42
N ASN A 404 30.88 44.70 16.06
CA ASN A 404 30.62 45.36 17.35
C ASN A 404 29.35 44.84 18.04
N GLU A 405 29.48 44.67 19.34
CA GLU A 405 28.45 44.51 20.36
C GLU A 405 27.56 45.76 20.44
N GLN A 406 26.28 45.61 20.76
CA GLN A 406 25.72 46.23 21.98
C GLN A 406 24.28 45.77 22.26
N GLU A 407 24.04 45.68 23.57
CA GLU A 407 22.90 45.19 24.32
C GLU A 407 21.69 46.15 24.31
N ASP A 408 20.70 45.77 25.13
CA ASP A 408 19.50 46.48 25.59
C ASP A 408 18.24 46.17 24.75
N GLY A 409 17.17 45.59 25.28
CA GLY A 409 16.71 45.51 26.66
C GLY A 409 15.34 46.20 26.78
N PHE A 410 14.41 45.49 27.40
CA PHE A 410 13.18 45.97 28.03
C PHE A 410 11.85 46.05 27.25
N ASP A 411 10.88 45.46 27.95
CA ASP A 411 9.48 45.24 27.69
C ASP A 411 8.59 46.49 27.77
N ASP A 412 7.38 46.24 27.25
CA ASP A 412 6.10 46.53 27.88
C ASP A 412 5.29 47.78 27.49
N ASN A 413 3.99 47.48 27.40
CA ASN A 413 2.81 48.32 27.61
C ASN A 413 2.24 49.11 26.42
N MET A 414 1.05 48.67 26.00
CA MET A 414 -0.25 49.19 26.47
C MET A 414 -1.23 49.68 25.39
N LEU A 415 -2.50 49.33 25.66
CA LEU A 415 -3.75 50.08 25.40
C LEU A 415 -4.34 49.99 23.97
N SER A 416 -5.47 49.28 23.82
CA SER A 416 -6.87 49.78 23.94
C SER A 416 -7.32 50.51 22.66
N SER A 417 -8.53 50.48 22.13
CA SER A 417 -9.84 49.88 22.40
C SER A 417 -10.80 50.54 21.40
N ASN A 418 -11.83 49.82 20.92
CA ASN A 418 -13.09 50.33 20.35
C ASN A 418 -13.00 51.14 19.02
N GLY A 419 -13.86 51.01 18.02
CA GLY A 419 -15.13 50.31 17.83
C GLY A 419 -15.85 50.91 16.59
N ILE A 420 -17.05 50.41 16.31
CA ILE A 420 -18.15 50.97 15.48
C ILE A 420 -18.43 50.26 14.13
N ASP A 421 -19.65 49.73 14.10
CA ASP A 421 -20.44 49.07 13.06
C ASP A 421 -20.82 49.96 11.86
N VAL A 422 -21.04 49.33 10.70
CA VAL A 422 -22.10 49.75 9.75
C VAL A 422 -22.73 48.50 9.10
N GLU A 423 -24.06 48.48 9.14
CA GLU A 423 -24.98 47.45 8.66
C GLU A 423 -25.34 47.62 7.17
N SER A 424 -25.72 46.52 6.51
CA SER A 424 -26.67 46.40 5.38
C SER A 424 -26.18 45.91 3.99
N ALA A 425 -27.06 45.08 3.40
CA ALA A 425 -27.24 44.68 1.99
C ALA A 425 -26.58 43.38 1.46
N ARG A 426 -27.45 42.38 1.16
CA ARG A 426 -27.18 41.14 0.40
C ARG A 426 -26.97 41.44 -1.10
N PRO A 427 -26.42 40.51 -1.91
CA PRO A 427 -27.31 39.56 -2.62
C PRO A 427 -26.76 38.12 -2.78
N VAL A 428 -27.65 37.28 -3.31
CA VAL A 428 -27.59 35.82 -3.44
C VAL A 428 -27.05 35.39 -4.82
N SER A 429 -26.46 34.18 -4.87
CA SER A 429 -26.31 33.23 -6.01
C SER A 429 -25.01 33.27 -6.84
N PRO A 430 -24.60 32.17 -7.55
CA PRO A 430 -25.43 31.04 -7.96
C PRO A 430 -24.94 29.62 -7.60
N ALA A 431 -25.93 28.76 -7.41
CA ALA A 431 -25.83 27.31 -7.50
C ALA A 431 -25.50 26.88 -8.93
N CYS A 432 -24.63 25.88 -9.09
CA CYS A 432 -24.39 25.21 -10.36
C CYS A 432 -25.03 23.82 -10.35
N THR A 433 -26.11 23.71 -11.11
CA THR A 433 -26.90 22.52 -11.45
C THR A 433 -26.08 21.43 -12.14
N ARG A 434 -26.11 20.19 -11.62
CA ARG A 434 -25.74 18.98 -12.39
C ARG A 434 -26.89 18.61 -13.34
N ARG A 435 -26.60 18.58 -14.64
CA ARG A 435 -27.47 17.98 -15.67
C ARG A 435 -27.38 16.45 -15.57
N SER A 436 -28.55 15.82 -15.55
CA SER A 436 -28.73 14.42 -15.92
C SER A 436 -28.56 14.29 -17.44
N ILE A 437 -27.86 13.25 -17.89
CA ILE A 437 -28.09 12.68 -19.21
C ILE A 437 -28.31 11.19 -19.01
N VAL A 438 -29.56 10.81 -19.23
CA VAL A 438 -30.04 9.45 -19.51
C VAL A 438 -29.87 9.26 -21.02
N ASN A 439 -29.24 8.14 -21.40
CA ASN A 439 -29.71 7.23 -22.45
C ASN A 439 -28.93 5.91 -22.33
#